data_AF-A0AAD4W9X1-F1
#
_entry.id   AF-A0AAD4W9X1-F1
#
_cell.length_a   1.000
_cell.length_b   1.000
_cell.length_c   1.000
_cell.angle_alpha   90.00
_cell.angle_beta   90.00
_cell.angle_gamma   90.00
#
_symmetry.space_group_name_H-M   'P 1'
#
loop_
_entity.id
_entity.type
_entity.pdbx_description
1 polymer ?
#
loop_
_entity_poly.entity_id
_entity_poly.type
_entity_poly.pdbx_seq_one_letter_code
_entity_poly.pdbx_strand_id
1 'polypeptide(L)'
;MVTKSKEKTDDTSPTDSKLPNDMWQLHVDGASNHKGAGAGVVIVTPDRTLLEQAITLGFSASNNEVEYEELLAGLRLAKEMWIKRLAT
;
A
#
# COMPACT_ATOMS: atom_id res chain seq x y z
N MET A 1 -4.49 29.69 23.21
CA MET A 1 -5.93 29.95 23.06
C MET A 1 -6.11 31.11 22.09
N VAL A 2 -6.66 30.86 20.89
CA VAL A 2 -7.73 31.61 20.19
C VAL A 2 -8.12 30.71 19.00
N THR A 3 -9.42 30.65 18.77
CA THR A 3 -10.17 29.66 18.01
C THR A 3 -10.82 30.24 16.75
N LYS A 4 -11.13 29.34 15.78
CA LYS A 4 -12.22 29.36 14.76
C LYS A 4 -11.98 30.26 13.51
N SER A 5 -12.32 29.90 12.26
CA SER A 5 -13.51 29.19 11.70
C SER A 5 -13.22 28.58 10.31
N LYS A 6 -13.60 27.31 10.01
CA LYS A 6 -14.73 26.83 9.14
C LYS A 6 -14.83 27.50 7.75
N GLU A 7 -15.05 26.85 6.59
CA GLU A 7 -15.48 25.51 6.15
C GLU A 7 -15.42 25.52 4.61
N LYS A 8 -15.05 24.44 3.90
CA LYS A 8 -15.79 23.92 2.72
C LYS A 8 -15.23 22.58 2.23
N THR A 9 -16.13 21.61 2.20
CA THR A 9 -16.08 20.32 1.51
C THR A 9 -15.74 20.49 0.03
N ASP A 10 -14.73 19.78 -0.45
CA ASP A 10 -14.73 19.26 -1.83
C ASP A 10 -14.93 17.76 -1.71
N ASP A 11 -16.17 17.36 -1.95
CA ASP A 11 -16.59 15.98 -2.14
C ASP A 11 -16.09 15.57 -3.54
N THR A 12 -14.78 15.36 -3.68
CA THR A 12 -14.26 14.72 -4.88
C THR A 12 -14.44 13.23 -4.68
N SER A 13 -15.60 12.74 -5.13
CA SER A 13 -15.88 11.33 -5.36
C SER A 13 -14.61 10.60 -5.83
N PRO A 14 -14.27 9.42 -5.31
CA PRO A 14 -13.20 8.65 -5.91
C PRO A 14 -13.62 8.39 -7.35
N THR A 15 -12.81 8.88 -8.29
CA THR A 15 -12.98 8.62 -9.71
C THR A 15 -13.07 7.11 -9.88
N ASP A 16 -14.30 6.61 -10.01
CA ASP A 16 -14.61 5.22 -10.26
C ASP A 16 -14.31 4.95 -11.74
N SER A 17 -13.04 5.14 -12.13
CA SER A 17 -12.49 4.53 -13.31
C SER A 17 -12.46 3.03 -13.00
N LYS A 18 -13.59 2.37 -13.26
CA LYS A 18 -13.77 0.95 -13.06
C LYS A 18 -12.57 0.22 -13.66
N LEU A 19 -11.64 -0.17 -12.79
CA LEU A 19 -10.48 -0.92 -13.19
C LEU A 19 -10.99 -2.18 -13.91
N PRO A 20 -10.30 -2.66 -14.95
CA PRO A 20 -10.76 -3.84 -15.67
C PRO A 20 -11.04 -4.98 -14.69
N ASN A 21 -12.07 -5.79 -14.96
CA ASN A 21 -12.59 -6.80 -14.02
C ASN A 21 -11.57 -7.86 -13.57
N ASP A 22 -10.38 -7.88 -14.15
CA ASP A 22 -9.26 -8.76 -13.86
C ASP A 22 -8.04 -8.01 -13.28
N MET A 23 -8.19 -6.72 -12.94
CA MET A 23 -7.13 -5.88 -12.38
C MET A 23 -7.06 -6.00 -10.86
N TRP A 24 -5.86 -6.27 -10.36
CA TRP A 24 -5.54 -6.27 -8.94
C TRP A 24 -4.90 -4.93 -8.56
N GLN A 25 -5.15 -4.43 -7.36
CA GLN A 25 -4.49 -3.23 -6.83
C GLN A 25 -3.50 -3.65 -5.75
N LEU A 26 -2.29 -3.07 -5.78
CA LEU A 26 -1.24 -3.24 -4.79
C LEU A 26 -1.04 -1.92 -4.06
N HIS A 27 -1.22 -1.95 -2.75
CA HIS A 27 -0.79 -0.88 -1.86
C HIS A 27 0.33 -1.41 -0.99
N VAL A 28 1.29 -0.56 -0.73
CA VAL A 28 2.47 -0.88 0.04
C VAL A 28 2.67 0.28 1.03
N ASP A 29 3.11 -0.01 2.26
CA ASP A 29 3.54 1.02 3.22
C ASP A 29 4.74 0.56 4.06
N GLY A 30 5.65 1.46 4.40
CA GLY A 30 6.98 1.12 4.92
C GLY A 30 7.32 1.93 6.16
N ALA A 31 7.85 1.28 7.18
CA ALA A 31 8.29 1.95 8.39
C ALA A 31 9.65 1.47 8.86
N SER A 32 10.49 2.43 9.28
CA SER A 32 11.72 2.16 10.01
C SER A 32 11.81 2.97 11.30
N ASN A 33 12.38 2.37 12.34
CA ASN A 33 12.78 3.04 13.55
C ASN A 33 14.01 2.36 14.20
N HIS A 34 14.46 2.89 15.32
CA HIS A 34 15.63 2.37 16.05
C HIS A 34 15.48 0.92 16.56
N LYS A 35 14.25 0.37 16.62
CA LYS A 35 13.98 -1.01 17.03
C LYS A 35 13.93 -1.97 15.86
N GLY A 36 13.82 -1.49 14.63
CA GLY A 36 13.71 -2.32 13.44
C GLY A 36 12.96 -1.64 12.32
N ALA A 37 12.78 -2.40 11.24
CA ALA A 37 12.12 -1.96 10.03
C ALA A 37 11.14 -3.01 9.53
N GLY A 38 10.13 -2.58 8.77
CA GLY A 38 9.11 -3.46 8.24
C GLY A 38 8.33 -2.84 7.10
N ALA A 39 7.63 -3.70 6.38
CA ALA A 39 6.82 -3.39 5.23
C ALA A 39 5.42 -3.97 5.40
N GLY A 40 4.41 -3.19 5.06
CA GLY A 40 3.03 -3.59 4.86
C GLY A 40 2.75 -3.73 3.38
N VAL A 41 2.02 -4.79 3.02
CA VAL A 41 1.57 -5.06 1.66
C VAL A 41 0.08 -5.36 1.72
N VAL A 42 -0.71 -4.66 0.91
CA VAL A 42 -2.14 -4.90 0.76
C VAL A 42 -2.42 -5.12 -0.72
N ILE A 43 -3.03 -6.25 -1.04
CA ILE A 43 -3.49 -6.56 -2.38
C ILE A 43 -5.03 -6.57 -2.38
N VAL A 44 -5.63 -5.71 -3.19
CA VAL A 44 -7.07 -5.72 -3.46
C VAL A 44 -7.32 -6.55 -4.71
N THR A 45 -8.10 -7.62 -4.55
CA THR A 45 -8.49 -8.47 -5.66
C THR A 45 -9.57 -7.81 -6.53
N PRO A 46 -9.81 -8.29 -7.76
CA PRO A 46 -10.87 -7.75 -8.60
C PRO A 46 -12.28 -7.93 -8.00
N ASP A 47 -12.49 -8.97 -7.18
CA ASP A 47 -13.70 -9.23 -6.40
C ASP A 47 -13.79 -8.39 -5.11
N ARG A 48 -12.88 -7.42 -4.92
CA ARG A 48 -12.84 -6.49 -3.78
C ARG A 48 -12.49 -7.15 -2.45
N THR A 49 -11.83 -8.31 -2.48
CA THR A 49 -11.24 -8.94 -1.31
C THR A 49 -9.89 -8.30 -1.00
N LEU A 50 -9.55 -8.17 0.28
CA LEU A 50 -8.27 -7.63 0.75
C LEU A 50 -7.37 -8.78 1.22
N LEU A 51 -6.12 -8.78 0.74
CA LEU A 51 -5.05 -9.63 1.26
C LEU A 51 -3.99 -8.73 1.88
N GLU A 52 -3.81 -8.83 3.19
CA GLU A 52 -2.86 -8.02 3.95
C GLU A 52 -1.68 -8.88 4.43
N GLN A 53 -0.46 -8.38 4.24
CA GLN A 53 0.76 -8.95 4.79
C GLN A 53 1.58 -7.88 5.50
N ALA A 54 2.15 -8.26 6.64
CA ALA A 54 3.15 -7.47 7.35
C ALA A 54 4.46 -8.26 7.40
N ILE A 55 5.54 -7.61 6.98
CA ILE A 55 6.86 -8.21 6.83
C ILE A 55 7.80 -7.42 7.74
N THR A 56 8.49 -8.13 8.64
CA THR A 56 9.59 -7.54 9.41
C THR A 56 10.89 -7.78 8.68
N LEU A 57 11.66 -6.72 8.44
CA LEU A 57 13.00 -6.86 7.87
C LEU A 57 13.92 -7.44 8.94
N GLY A 58 14.67 -8.49 8.59
CA GLY A 58 15.64 -9.13 9.48
C GLY A 58 16.90 -8.29 9.73
N PHE A 59 16.91 -7.04 9.24
CA PHE A 59 18.02 -6.10 9.32
C PHE A 59 17.48 -4.69 9.55
N SER A 60 18.32 -3.81 10.10
CA SER A 60 18.01 -2.39 10.19
C SER A 60 18.12 -1.76 8.80
N ALA A 61 17.11 -0.97 8.43
CA ALA A 61 17.04 -0.24 7.17
C ALA A 61 16.69 1.22 7.45
N SER A 62 17.18 2.16 6.66
CA SER A 62 16.69 3.55 6.62
C SER A 62 15.29 3.62 5.98
N ASN A 63 14.58 4.73 6.14
CA ASN A 63 13.24 4.89 5.53
C ASN A 63 13.26 4.61 4.01
N ASN A 64 14.25 5.16 3.30
CA ASN A 64 14.39 4.94 1.86
C ASN A 64 14.63 3.46 1.51
N GLU A 65 15.45 2.76 2.30
CA GLU A 65 15.68 1.32 2.11
C GLU A 65 14.40 0.51 2.37
N VAL A 66 13.58 0.93 3.34
CA VAL A 66 12.28 0.29 3.59
C VAL A 66 11.33 0.50 2.43
N GLU A 67 11.19 1.72 1.90
CA GLU A 67 10.33 2.00 0.73
C GLU A 67 10.68 1.09 -0.46
N TYR A 68 11.98 0.84 -0.69
CA TYR A 68 12.41 -0.10 -1.73
C TYR A 68 12.08 -1.56 -1.40
N GLU A 69 12.34 -2.01 -0.18
CA GLU A 69 12.07 -3.38 0.25
C GLU A 69 10.57 -3.70 0.27
N GLU A 70 9.77 -2.73 0.65
CA GLU A 70 8.32 -2.80 0.74
C GLU A 70 7.66 -2.96 -0.63
N LEU A 71 8.03 -2.12 -1.60
CA LEU A 71 7.59 -2.29 -2.99
C LEU A 71 8.05 -3.65 -3.55
N LEU A 72 9.30 -4.02 -3.29
CA LEU A 72 9.85 -5.29 -3.76
C LEU A 72 9.11 -6.49 -3.17
N ALA A 73 8.75 -6.42 -1.88
CA ALA A 73 7.93 -7.42 -1.22
C ALA A 73 6.53 -7.52 -1.84
N GLY A 74 5.89 -6.38 -2.12
CA GLY A 74 4.60 -6.32 -2.81
C GLY A 74 4.63 -6.99 -4.19
N LEU A 75 5.67 -6.70 -4.99
CA LEU A 75 5.85 -7.32 -6.31
C LEU A 75 6.17 -8.82 -6.23
N ARG A 76 6.95 -9.25 -5.24
CA ARG A 76 7.22 -10.68 -5.01
C ARG A 76 5.94 -11.43 -4.68
N LEU A 77 5.10 -10.88 -3.79
CA LEU A 77 3.81 -11.46 -3.46
C LEU A 77 2.90 -11.54 -4.69
N ALA A 78 2.81 -10.46 -5.48
CA ALA A 78 2.01 -10.47 -6.70
C ALA A 78 2.47 -11.53 -7.70
N LYS A 79 3.79 -11.74 -7.82
CA LYS A 79 4.37 -12.80 -8.65
C LYS A 79 4.05 -14.20 -8.13
N GLU A 80 4.17 -14.43 -6.81
CA GLU A 80 3.84 -15.70 -6.18
C GLU A 80 2.36 -16.07 -6.31
N MET A 81 1.50 -15.06 -6.37
CA MET A 81 0.06 -15.19 -6.63
C MET A 81 -0.30 -15.25 -8.12
N TRP A 82 0.68 -15.26 -9.02
CA TRP A 82 0.48 -15.34 -10.48
C TRP A 82 -0.41 -14.21 -11.03
N ILE A 83 -0.35 -13.03 -10.41
CA ILE A 83 -1.13 -11.86 -10.83
C ILE A 83 -0.57 -11.34 -12.15
N LYS A 84 -1.42 -11.30 -13.18
CA LYS A 84 -1.04 -10.85 -14.53
C LYS A 84 -1.15 -9.34 -14.72
N ARG A 85 -2.07 -8.70 -13.99
CA ARG A 85 -2.39 -7.28 -14.13
C ARG A 85 -2.51 -6.65 -12.76
N LEU A 86 -1.56 -5.78 -12.48
CA LEU A 86 -1.40 -5.08 -11.21
C LEU A 86 -1.46 -3.57 -11.48
N ALA A 87 -2.21 -2.86 -10.65
CA ALA A 87 -2.16 -1.40 -10.51
C ALA A 87 -1.59 -1.07 -9.13
N THR A 88 -0.85 0.01 -9.02
CA THR A 88 -0.25 0.53 -7.78
C THR A 88 -0.79 1.91 -7.48
#